data_AF-X0U5W5-F1
#
_entry.id   AF-X0U5W5-F1
#
_cell.length_a   1.000
_cell.length_b   1.000
_cell.length_c   1.000
_cell.angle_alpha   90.00
_cell.angle_beta   90.00
_cell.angle_gamma   90.00
#
_symmetry.space_group_name_H-M   'P 1'
#
loop_
_entity.id
_entity.type
_entity.pdbx_description
1 polymer ?
#
loop_
_entity_poly.entity_id
_entity_poly.type
_entity_poly.pdbx_seq_one_letter_code
_entity_poly.pdbx_strand_id
1 'polypeptide(L)'
;MIPPGLFYHGHDYRDYPHGGESMPWDCDLELEVGDTVVHTFMERADIVNIEVEDEPGELYRMIPYDDIYVAKRRVTNVDFDGQGWDHVNLWNWIHAPKRYIKGDNGEIFRVIPLNGYSLCEEVKKEKPSKLIETVEEKDIDQRVGKVAYVGKPNRVYRVGGAGGLDLDGGAEIHPGDIIIKRRGDIHIRLEEDLHNRFFDTPVMYFIIQRKDIMGVKG
;
A
#
# COMPACT_ATOMS: atom_id res chain seq x y z
N MET A 1 -2.33 4.86 27.35
CA MET A 1 -3.44 5.83 27.47
C MET A 1 -3.00 7.07 26.71
N ILE A 2 -3.51 7.32 25.50
CA ILE A 2 -3.04 8.44 24.65
C ILE A 2 -3.66 9.73 25.21
N PRO A 3 -2.87 10.77 25.54
CA PRO A 3 -3.42 11.98 26.14
C PRO A 3 -4.26 12.75 25.11
N PRO A 4 -5.45 13.25 25.50
CA PRO A 4 -6.27 14.09 24.63
C PRO A 4 -5.67 15.50 24.61
N GLY A 5 -5.14 15.96 23.46
CA GLY A 5 -4.81 17.39 23.35
C GLY A 5 -3.74 17.86 22.38
N LEU A 6 -3.18 17.05 21.48
CA LEU A 6 -2.35 17.58 20.38
C LEU A 6 -3.12 17.56 19.07
N PHE A 7 -3.92 18.61 18.85
CA PHE A 7 -4.36 18.99 17.52
C PHE A 7 -3.19 19.74 16.86
N TYR A 8 -2.49 19.08 15.95
CA TYR A 8 -1.49 19.75 15.11
C TYR A 8 -2.24 20.65 14.11
N HIS A 9 -1.95 21.94 14.13
CA HIS A 9 -2.46 22.90 13.16
C HIS A 9 -1.92 22.54 11.78
N GLY A 10 -2.81 22.29 10.81
CA GLY A 10 -2.43 22.01 9.43
C GLY A 10 -1.57 23.12 8.86
N HIS A 11 -0.39 22.78 8.37
CA HIS A 11 0.41 23.69 7.54
C HIS A 11 -0.30 23.89 6.20
N ASP A 12 -0.25 25.12 5.69
CA ASP A 12 -0.80 25.46 4.37
C ASP A 12 0.12 24.86 3.30
N TYR A 13 -0.32 23.75 2.67
CA TYR A 13 0.43 22.97 1.68
C TYR A 13 0.74 23.71 0.35
N ARG A 14 0.49 25.02 0.26
CA ARG A 14 0.55 25.79 -1.00
C ARG A 14 1.95 26.25 -1.41
N ASP A 15 2.93 26.20 -0.52
CA ASP A 15 4.23 26.85 -0.74
C ASP A 15 5.43 25.92 -0.94
N TYR A 16 5.22 24.61 -1.17
CA TYR A 16 6.33 23.70 -1.48
C TYR A 16 6.59 23.60 -3.00
N PRO A 17 7.73 24.14 -3.51
CA PRO A 17 8.07 24.06 -4.92
C PRO A 17 8.61 22.65 -5.23
N HIS A 18 7.82 21.86 -5.94
CA HIS A 18 8.20 20.65 -6.68
C HIS A 18 9.27 19.73 -6.05
N GLY A 19 8.79 18.72 -5.32
CA GLY A 19 9.58 17.55 -4.90
C GLY A 19 8.82 16.55 -4.01
N GLY A 20 7.58 16.86 -3.59
CA GLY A 20 6.78 15.99 -2.73
C GLY A 20 5.88 15.05 -3.53
N GLU A 21 6.27 13.78 -3.67
CA GLU A 21 5.41 12.73 -4.25
C GLU A 21 4.20 12.39 -3.35
N SER A 22 4.23 12.81 -2.07
CA SER A 22 3.13 12.64 -1.11
C SER A 22 1.94 13.54 -1.43
N MET A 23 0.75 12.97 -1.60
CA MET A 23 -0.48 13.75 -1.71
C MET A 23 -0.97 14.13 -0.31
N PRO A 24 -1.48 15.37 -0.12
CA PRO A 24 -2.10 15.74 1.15
C PRO A 24 -3.21 14.76 1.48
N TRP A 25 -3.23 14.35 2.75
CA TRP A 25 -4.20 13.39 3.26
C TRP A 25 -5.60 14.01 3.33
N ASP A 26 -6.53 13.47 2.55
CA ASP A 26 -7.97 13.71 2.71
C ASP A 26 -8.73 12.39 2.56
N CYS A 27 -8.50 11.47 3.49
CA CYS A 27 -9.31 10.27 3.65
C CYS A 27 -9.56 10.00 5.14
N ASP A 28 -10.43 9.06 5.46
CA ASP A 28 -10.62 8.67 6.86
C ASP A 28 -9.37 7.94 7.39
N LEU A 29 -9.09 8.07 8.68
CA LEU A 29 -7.99 7.36 9.33
C LEU A 29 -8.31 5.86 9.39
N GLU A 30 -7.49 5.02 8.77
CA GLU A 30 -7.68 3.56 8.74
C GLU A 30 -6.70 2.78 9.63
N LEU A 31 -5.67 3.46 10.15
CA LEU A 31 -4.64 2.86 11.00
C LEU A 31 -5.15 2.63 12.42
N GLU A 32 -4.71 1.52 13.01
CA GLU A 32 -4.93 1.18 14.41
C GLU A 32 -3.61 0.90 15.12
N VAL A 33 -3.63 0.98 16.45
CA VAL A 33 -2.45 0.64 17.27
C VAL A 33 -2.09 -0.83 17.05
N GLY A 34 -0.82 -1.10 16.75
CA GLY A 34 -0.30 -2.44 16.45
C GLY A 34 -0.17 -2.74 14.96
N ASP A 35 -0.65 -1.87 14.07
CA ASP A 35 -0.38 -1.98 12.64
C ASP A 35 1.10 -1.81 12.34
N THR A 36 1.64 -2.66 11.46
CA THR A 36 2.97 -2.46 10.89
C THR A 36 2.82 -1.72 9.56
N VAL A 37 3.62 -0.68 9.34
CA VAL A 37 3.46 0.22 8.20
C VAL A 37 4.70 0.29 7.33
N VAL A 38 4.50 0.61 6.05
CA VAL A 38 5.57 1.01 5.12
C VAL A 38 5.41 2.49 4.82
N HIS A 39 6.49 3.24 5.00
CA HIS A 39 6.56 4.69 4.76
C HIS A 39 7.89 5.04 4.08
N THR A 40 8.04 6.26 3.56
CA THR A 40 9.35 6.72 3.04
C THR A 40 10.38 6.85 4.15
N PHE A 41 11.58 6.32 3.90
CA PHE A 41 12.75 6.64 4.72
C PHE A 41 13.30 8.06 4.46
N MET A 42 12.87 8.73 3.38
CA MET A 42 13.39 10.06 3.04
C MET A 42 13.27 10.99 4.24
N GLU A 43 14.41 11.53 4.65
CA GLU A 43 14.64 12.39 5.81
C GLU A 43 13.84 13.69 5.64
N ARG A 44 12.53 13.63 5.85
CA ARG A 44 11.76 14.85 6.01
C ARG A 44 12.16 15.46 7.35
N ALA A 45 12.39 16.78 7.33
CA ALA A 45 12.84 17.54 8.49
C ALA A 45 11.82 17.55 9.64
N ASP A 46 10.60 17.08 9.40
CA ASP A 46 9.49 16.98 10.36
C ASP A 46 9.37 15.59 11.01
N ILE A 47 10.20 14.61 10.63
CA ILE A 47 10.29 13.33 11.34
C ILE A 47 11.03 13.56 12.66
N VAL A 48 10.28 13.57 13.76
CA VAL A 48 10.82 13.74 15.12
C VAL A 48 10.96 12.37 15.77
N ASN A 49 12.18 12.05 16.21
CA ASN A 49 12.43 10.93 17.12
C ASN A 49 12.16 11.39 18.55
N ILE A 50 11.39 10.61 19.29
CA ILE A 50 11.01 10.90 20.67
C ILE A 50 11.49 9.73 21.52
N GLU A 51 12.28 10.03 22.55
CA GLU A 51 12.55 9.09 23.64
C GLU A 51 11.49 9.30 24.71
N VAL A 52 10.86 8.21 25.15
CA VAL A 52 9.84 8.24 26.20
C VAL A 52 10.51 7.85 27.51
N GLU A 53 10.44 8.73 28.52
CA GLU A 53 11.16 8.56 29.80
C GLU A 53 10.82 7.22 30.51
N ASP A 54 9.58 6.77 30.38
CA ASP A 54 9.09 5.55 31.03
C ASP A 54 9.50 4.25 30.32
N GLU A 55 10.08 4.33 29.12
CA GLU A 55 10.48 3.17 28.30
C GLU A 55 11.90 3.35 27.74
N PRO A 56 12.93 3.30 28.61
CA PRO A 56 14.30 3.58 28.22
C PRO A 56 14.82 2.56 27.19
N GLY A 57 15.28 3.08 26.05
CA GLY A 57 15.84 2.29 24.94
C GLY A 57 14.87 2.11 23.77
N GLU A 58 13.61 2.51 23.89
CA GLU A 58 12.68 2.56 22.77
C GLU A 58 12.70 3.92 22.08
N LEU A 59 12.88 3.90 20.75
CA LEU A 59 12.87 5.09 19.93
C LEU A 59 11.54 5.19 19.20
N TYR A 60 10.76 6.19 19.55
CA TYR A 60 9.49 6.48 18.90
C TYR A 60 9.71 7.46 17.75
N ARG A 61 8.92 7.31 16.69
CA ARG A 61 8.98 8.18 15.53
C ARG A 61 7.59 8.70 15.20
N MET A 62 7.46 10.01 15.05
CA MET A 62 6.25 10.62 14.50
C MET A 62 6.35 10.64 12.98
N ILE A 63 5.33 10.07 12.31
CA ILE A 63 5.27 9.97 10.85
C ILE A 63 3.93 10.58 10.40
N PRO A 64 3.94 11.58 9.52
CA PRO A 64 2.72 12.09 8.90
C PRO A 64 1.96 10.98 8.16
N TYR A 65 0.64 10.97 8.26
CA TYR A 65 -0.18 9.91 7.68
C TYR A 65 -0.09 9.84 6.14
N ASP A 66 0.10 10.99 5.49
CA ASP A 66 0.29 11.11 4.04
C ASP A 66 1.57 10.43 3.53
N ASP A 67 2.56 10.21 4.39
CA ASP A 67 3.80 9.51 4.09
C ASP A 67 3.73 7.99 4.27
N ILE A 68 2.58 7.48 4.74
CA ILE A 68 2.36 6.05 4.94
C ILE A 68 1.64 5.48 3.73
N TYR A 69 2.27 4.48 3.11
CA TYR A 69 1.81 3.89 1.85
C TYR A 69 0.83 2.74 2.06
N VAL A 70 1.18 1.86 2.99
CA VAL A 70 0.43 0.64 3.26
C VAL A 70 0.66 0.22 4.70
N ALA A 71 -0.37 -0.36 5.30
CA ALA A 71 -0.29 -1.06 6.57
C ALA A 71 -0.57 -2.55 6.39
N LYS A 72 0.04 -3.36 7.25
CA LYS A 72 -0.35 -4.74 7.52
C LYS A 72 -0.84 -4.85 8.95
N ARG A 73 -2.01 -5.45 9.11
CA ARG A 73 -2.60 -5.78 10.40
C ARG A 73 -2.62 -7.28 10.56
N ARG A 74 -2.03 -7.79 11.63
CA ARG A 74 -2.14 -9.21 11.97
C ARG A 74 -3.59 -9.51 12.34
N VAL A 75 -4.19 -10.48 11.65
CA VAL A 75 -5.56 -10.90 11.94
C VAL A 75 -5.51 -11.91 13.08
N THR A 76 -6.17 -11.60 14.19
CA THR A 76 -6.28 -12.49 15.34
C THR A 76 -7.65 -13.17 15.37
N ASN A 77 -7.80 -14.20 16.22
CA ASN A 77 -9.08 -14.89 16.39
C ASN A 77 -10.20 -14.00 16.96
N VAL A 78 -9.88 -12.82 17.47
CA VAL A 78 -10.80 -11.89 18.14
C VAL A 78 -11.45 -10.91 17.16
N ASP A 79 -10.84 -10.68 16.00
CA ASP A 79 -11.28 -9.67 15.01
C ASP A 79 -12.47 -10.13 14.14
N PHE A 80 -12.99 -11.33 14.38
CA PHE A 80 -14.20 -11.86 13.76
C PHE A 80 -15.29 -11.97 14.81
N ASP A 81 -16.15 -10.95 14.89
CA ASP A 81 -17.26 -10.79 15.84
C ASP A 81 -18.13 -12.05 15.99
N GLY A 82 -17.73 -12.98 16.84
CA GLY A 82 -18.55 -14.12 17.30
C GLY A 82 -18.83 -15.22 16.27
N GLN A 83 -18.30 -15.15 15.05
CA GLN A 83 -18.32 -16.27 14.10
C GLN A 83 -16.92 -16.87 14.04
N GLY A 84 -16.68 -17.88 14.86
CA GLY A 84 -15.38 -18.54 14.98
C GLY A 84 -14.77 -18.94 13.64
N TRP A 85 -13.45 -19.14 13.66
CA TRP A 85 -12.62 -19.54 12.52
C TRP A 85 -13.14 -20.75 11.74
N ASP A 86 -14.03 -21.55 12.33
CA ASP A 86 -14.68 -22.70 11.70
C ASP A 86 -15.49 -22.34 10.44
N HIS A 87 -15.79 -21.05 10.19
CA HIS A 87 -16.55 -20.62 9.01
C HIS A 87 -15.95 -19.48 8.17
N VAL A 88 -14.67 -19.13 8.34
CA VAL A 88 -13.91 -18.68 7.15
C VAL A 88 -13.64 -19.93 6.32
N ASN A 89 -14.72 -20.47 5.74
CA ASN A 89 -14.65 -21.54 4.76
C ASN A 89 -13.54 -21.15 3.79
N LEU A 90 -12.66 -22.10 3.45
CA LEU A 90 -11.63 -21.94 2.42
C LEU A 90 -12.19 -21.23 1.16
N TRP A 91 -13.49 -21.44 0.91
CA TRP A 91 -14.33 -20.74 -0.06
C TRP A 91 -14.33 -19.20 0.06
N ASN A 92 -14.58 -18.63 1.24
CA ASN A 92 -14.53 -17.17 1.45
C ASN A 92 -13.11 -16.63 1.34
N TRP A 93 -12.08 -17.44 1.60
CA TRP A 93 -10.68 -17.05 1.44
C TRP A 93 -10.26 -17.05 -0.05
N ILE A 94 -10.68 -18.06 -0.82
CA ILE A 94 -10.44 -18.16 -2.27
C ILE A 94 -11.12 -17.01 -3.03
N HIS A 95 -12.28 -16.55 -2.56
CA HIS A 95 -13.07 -15.50 -3.21
C HIS A 95 -13.00 -14.14 -2.51
N ALA A 96 -12.26 -14.03 -1.40
CA ALA A 96 -12.02 -12.74 -0.79
C ALA A 96 -11.17 -11.91 -1.77
N PRO A 97 -11.42 -10.59 -1.89
CA PRO A 97 -10.44 -9.69 -2.46
C PRO A 97 -9.08 -9.97 -1.82
N LYS A 98 -7.95 -9.80 -2.52
CA LYS A 98 -6.60 -10.01 -1.94
C LYS A 98 -6.21 -9.00 -0.84
N ARG A 99 -7.20 -8.50 -0.11
CA ARG A 99 -7.09 -7.74 1.14
C ARG A 99 -6.50 -8.56 2.28
N TYR A 100 -6.42 -9.89 2.16
CA TYR A 100 -5.75 -10.76 3.11
C TYR A 100 -4.61 -11.50 2.44
N ILE A 101 -3.44 -11.51 3.07
CA ILE A 101 -2.25 -12.23 2.62
C ILE A 101 -1.84 -13.20 3.71
N LYS A 102 -1.55 -14.44 3.32
CA LYS A 102 -0.99 -15.45 4.21
C LYS A 102 0.53 -15.42 4.09
N GLY A 103 1.22 -15.18 5.20
CA GLY A 103 2.67 -15.26 5.27
C GLY A 103 3.17 -16.70 5.30
N ASP A 104 4.47 -16.89 5.08
CA ASP A 104 5.13 -18.19 5.01
C ASP A 104 4.99 -19.00 6.32
N ASN A 105 4.91 -18.31 7.47
CA ASN A 105 4.68 -18.91 8.78
C ASN A 105 3.22 -19.33 9.05
N GLY A 106 2.32 -19.09 8.09
CA GLY A 106 0.90 -19.40 8.18
C GLY A 106 0.02 -18.30 8.79
N GLU A 107 0.60 -17.20 9.25
CA GLU A 107 -0.13 -16.04 9.75
C GLU A 107 -0.93 -15.36 8.63
N ILE A 108 -2.04 -14.73 9.00
CA ILE A 108 -2.89 -13.99 8.07
C ILE A 108 -2.80 -12.51 8.41
N PHE A 109 -2.50 -11.71 7.39
CA PHE A 109 -2.42 -10.27 7.48
C PHE A 109 -3.52 -9.64 6.65
N ARG A 110 -4.20 -8.64 7.20
CA ARG A 110 -5.02 -7.72 6.43
C ARG A 110 -4.12 -6.62 5.87
N VAL A 111 -4.21 -6.39 4.57
CA VAL A 111 -3.50 -5.31 3.88
C VAL A 111 -4.41 -4.09 3.78
N ILE A 112 -3.85 -2.92 4.09
CA ILE A 112 -4.57 -1.66 4.09
C ILE A 112 -3.72 -0.64 3.29
N PRO A 113 -3.88 -0.57 1.95
CA PRO A 113 -3.30 0.50 1.15
C PRO A 113 -3.95 1.80 1.57
N LEU A 114 -3.15 2.74 2.07
CA LEU A 114 -3.63 4.00 2.63
C LEU A 114 -3.66 5.07 1.55
N ASN A 115 -4.19 6.25 1.85
CA ASN A 115 -4.02 7.46 1.04
C ASN A 115 -4.27 7.28 -0.49
N GLY A 116 -5.20 6.40 -0.87
CA GLY A 116 -5.51 6.15 -2.27
C GLY A 116 -4.50 5.30 -3.04
N TYR A 117 -3.61 4.61 -2.35
CA TYR A 117 -2.75 3.58 -2.91
C TYR A 117 -3.54 2.32 -3.31
N SER A 118 -2.92 1.51 -4.17
CA SER A 118 -3.38 0.20 -4.60
C SER A 118 -2.24 -0.81 -4.51
N LEU A 119 -2.57 -2.01 -4.04
CA LEU A 119 -1.67 -3.17 -4.02
C LEU A 119 -1.74 -3.88 -5.37
N CYS A 120 -0.58 -4.14 -5.96
CA CYS A 120 -0.45 -4.79 -7.25
C CYS A 120 0.57 -5.92 -7.20
N GLU A 121 0.37 -6.92 -8.05
CA GLU A 121 1.31 -8.00 -8.35
C GLU A 121 2.10 -7.68 -9.61
N GLU A 122 3.37 -8.05 -9.63
CA GLU A 122 4.16 -7.98 -10.86
C GLU A 122 3.64 -8.98 -11.91
N VAL A 123 3.58 -8.53 -13.17
CA VAL A 123 3.15 -9.37 -14.30
C VAL A 123 4.39 -9.85 -15.05
N LYS A 124 4.43 -11.15 -15.33
CA LYS A 124 5.49 -11.73 -16.17
C LYS A 124 5.20 -11.45 -17.64
N LYS A 125 6.23 -11.09 -18.40
CA LYS A 125 6.17 -10.99 -19.87
C LYS A 125 5.77 -12.32 -20.47
N GLU A 126 4.91 -12.28 -21.47
CA GLU A 126 4.64 -13.46 -22.28
C GLU A 126 5.92 -13.85 -23.03
N LYS A 127 6.41 -15.06 -22.78
CA LYS A 127 7.55 -15.59 -23.52
C LYS A 127 7.06 -16.03 -24.91
N PRO A 128 7.75 -15.62 -26.00
CA PRO A 128 7.39 -16.03 -27.34
C PRO A 128 7.59 -17.54 -27.59
N SER A 129 8.31 -18.24 -26.70
CA SER A 129 8.57 -19.68 -26.81
C SER A 129 8.64 -20.36 -25.45
N LYS A 130 8.06 -21.57 -25.35
CA LYS A 130 8.04 -22.42 -24.14
C LYS A 130 9.36 -23.17 -23.90
N LEU A 131 10.32 -23.11 -24.83
CA LEU A 131 11.55 -23.92 -24.77
C LEU A 131 12.63 -23.33 -23.85
N ILE A 132 12.43 -22.13 -23.30
CA ILE A 132 13.41 -21.45 -22.44
C ILE A 132 12.77 -21.17 -21.07
N GLU A 133 12.80 -22.16 -20.19
CA GLU A 133 12.45 -22.02 -18.77
C GLU A 133 13.66 -21.57 -17.95
N THR A 134 14.05 -20.31 -18.08
CA THR A 134 14.80 -19.61 -17.03
C THR A 134 13.97 -18.42 -16.60
N VAL A 135 13.53 -18.37 -15.34
CA VAL A 135 12.83 -17.20 -14.77
C VAL A 135 13.93 -16.23 -14.36
N GLU A 136 14.37 -15.40 -15.30
CA GLU A 136 15.26 -14.28 -14.97
C GLU A 136 14.41 -13.06 -14.63
N GLU A 137 14.92 -12.15 -13.79
CA GLU A 137 14.27 -10.87 -13.47
C GLU A 137 13.88 -10.06 -14.73
N LYS A 138 14.58 -10.31 -15.85
CA LYS A 138 14.29 -9.77 -17.19
C LYS A 138 12.90 -10.13 -17.72
N ASP A 139 12.28 -11.18 -17.18
CA ASP A 139 10.95 -11.65 -17.55
C ASP A 139 9.81 -10.89 -16.86
N ILE A 140 10.09 -9.94 -15.95
CA ILE A 140 9.07 -9.09 -15.35
C ILE A 140 8.75 -7.92 -16.29
N ASP A 141 7.46 -7.66 -16.54
CA ASP A 141 7.03 -6.47 -17.25
C ASP A 141 6.94 -5.28 -16.29
N GLN A 142 7.99 -4.46 -16.30
CA GLN A 142 8.08 -3.27 -15.48
C GLN A 142 7.05 -2.19 -15.84
N ARG A 143 6.28 -2.31 -16.92
CA ARG A 143 5.27 -1.31 -17.32
C ARG A 143 3.87 -1.64 -16.87
N VAL A 144 3.61 -2.87 -16.44
CA VAL A 144 2.27 -3.30 -16.03
C VAL A 144 2.25 -3.90 -14.64
N GLY A 145 1.07 -3.96 -14.06
CA GLY A 145 0.80 -4.64 -12.79
C GLY A 145 -0.59 -5.24 -12.81
N LYS A 146 -0.80 -6.32 -12.06
CA LYS A 146 -2.13 -6.86 -11.82
C LYS A 146 -2.64 -6.35 -10.48
N VAL A 147 -3.79 -5.72 -10.44
CA VAL A 147 -4.35 -5.17 -9.21
C VAL A 147 -4.78 -6.31 -8.29
N ALA A 148 -4.22 -6.35 -7.10
CA ALA A 148 -4.58 -7.32 -6.06
C ALA A 148 -5.65 -6.74 -5.14
N TYR A 149 -5.46 -5.49 -4.71
CA TYR A 149 -6.39 -4.81 -3.81
C TYR A 149 -6.32 -3.29 -4.00
N VAL A 150 -7.46 -2.64 -3.85
CA VAL A 150 -7.65 -1.21 -4.06
C VAL A 150 -8.02 -0.61 -2.70
N GLY A 151 -7.21 0.32 -2.18
CA GLY A 151 -7.46 0.98 -0.89
C GLY A 151 -8.75 1.83 -0.87
N LYS A 152 -8.90 2.73 0.11
CA LYS A 152 -9.91 3.79 -0.02
C LYS A 152 -9.38 4.92 -0.90
N PRO A 153 -10.23 5.58 -1.70
CA PRO A 153 -9.80 6.75 -2.47
C PRO A 153 -9.42 7.91 -1.53
N ASN A 154 -8.40 8.69 -1.92
CA ASN A 154 -8.16 10.00 -1.34
C ASN A 154 -9.13 11.00 -1.99
N ARG A 155 -9.84 11.81 -1.19
CA ARG A 155 -10.81 12.80 -1.69
C ARG A 155 -10.14 13.95 -2.46
N VAL A 156 -8.85 14.20 -2.24
CA VAL A 156 -8.04 15.16 -3.03
C VAL A 156 -7.82 14.68 -4.47
N TYR A 157 -8.19 13.44 -4.84
CA TYR A 157 -8.12 13.01 -6.24
C TYR A 157 -9.03 13.79 -7.21
N ARG A 158 -9.73 14.84 -6.76
CA ARG A 158 -10.63 15.66 -7.57
C ARG A 158 -10.06 17.02 -7.92
N VAL A 159 -10.44 17.44 -9.14
CA VAL A 159 -10.32 18.78 -9.76
C VAL A 159 -9.07 19.03 -10.63
N GLY A 160 -9.12 18.54 -11.88
CA GLY A 160 -8.78 19.37 -13.04
C GLY A 160 -7.31 19.63 -13.37
N GLY A 161 -6.37 18.79 -12.91
CA GLY A 161 -4.95 18.91 -13.23
C GLY A 161 -4.54 18.09 -14.45
N ALA A 162 -4.16 18.76 -15.54
CA ALA A 162 -3.72 18.15 -16.80
C ALA A 162 -2.57 17.13 -16.61
N GLY A 163 -2.88 15.83 -16.55
CA GLY A 163 -1.86 14.77 -16.66
C GLY A 163 -2.12 13.47 -15.88
N GLY A 164 -3.06 13.47 -14.93
CA GLY A 164 -3.61 12.23 -14.37
C GLY A 164 -4.86 11.81 -15.16
N LEU A 165 -5.19 10.52 -15.19
CA LEU A 165 -6.57 10.14 -15.53
C LEU A 165 -7.49 10.95 -14.62
N ASP A 166 -8.42 11.72 -15.20
CA ASP A 166 -9.59 12.21 -14.49
C ASP A 166 -10.33 10.95 -14.00
N LEU A 167 -9.94 10.45 -12.82
CA LEU A 167 -10.68 9.38 -12.15
C LEU A 167 -12.01 9.89 -11.59
N ASP A 168 -12.30 11.18 -11.79
CA ASP A 168 -13.66 11.73 -11.75
C ASP A 168 -14.53 11.30 -12.94
N GLY A 169 -13.94 10.68 -13.98
CA GLY A 169 -14.58 10.32 -15.25
C GLY A 169 -14.61 8.83 -15.67
N GLY A 170 -14.26 7.85 -14.82
CA GLY A 170 -14.90 6.53 -14.95
C GLY A 170 -14.12 5.29 -15.45
N ALA A 171 -12.82 5.16 -15.20
CA ALA A 171 -12.22 3.82 -15.13
C ALA A 171 -12.08 3.39 -13.67
N GLU A 172 -13.12 2.77 -13.13
CA GLU A 172 -13.04 2.14 -11.82
C GLU A 172 -12.01 1.00 -11.90
N ILE A 173 -11.04 1.01 -10.98
CA ILE A 173 -10.01 -0.02 -10.91
C ILE A 173 -10.53 -1.11 -9.98
N HIS A 174 -10.49 -2.35 -10.44
CA HIS A 174 -10.94 -3.50 -9.70
C HIS A 174 -9.80 -4.51 -9.46
N PRO A 175 -9.86 -5.30 -8.38
CA PRO A 175 -9.01 -6.47 -8.23
C PRO A 175 -9.11 -7.39 -9.46
N GLY A 176 -7.96 -7.75 -10.02
CA GLY A 176 -7.86 -8.55 -11.24
C GLY A 176 -7.41 -7.77 -12.47
N ASP A 177 -7.67 -6.46 -12.51
CA ASP A 177 -7.33 -5.60 -13.65
C ASP A 177 -5.83 -5.53 -13.91
N ILE A 178 -5.46 -5.39 -15.19
CA ILE A 178 -4.08 -5.08 -15.56
C ILE A 178 -3.93 -3.57 -15.72
N ILE A 179 -3.12 -2.94 -14.87
CA ILE A 179 -2.82 -1.51 -14.95
C ILE A 179 -1.55 -1.25 -15.76
N ILE A 180 -1.51 -0.10 -16.41
CA ILE A 180 -0.32 0.44 -17.07
C ILE A 180 0.26 1.53 -16.18
N LYS A 181 1.53 1.37 -15.81
CA LYS A 181 2.27 2.30 -14.95
C LYS A 181 2.87 3.42 -15.79
N ARG A 182 2.97 4.62 -15.23
CA ARG A 182 3.72 5.72 -15.85
C ARG A 182 5.22 5.38 -15.89
N ARG A 183 5.87 5.75 -17.00
CA ARG A 183 7.29 5.46 -17.22
C ARG A 183 8.14 6.33 -16.29
N GLY A 184 8.99 5.67 -15.49
CA GLY A 184 9.91 6.35 -14.58
C GLY A 184 9.35 6.58 -13.18
N ASP A 185 8.08 6.23 -12.95
CA ASP A 185 7.49 6.33 -11.61
C ASP A 185 8.09 5.27 -10.69
N ILE A 186 8.30 5.69 -9.44
CA ILE A 186 8.82 4.85 -8.37
C ILE A 186 7.64 4.13 -7.74
N HIS A 187 7.50 2.83 -8.03
CA HIS A 187 6.62 1.95 -7.27
C HIS A 187 7.41 1.29 -6.15
N ILE A 188 6.76 1.07 -5.01
CA ILE A 188 7.41 0.52 -3.83
C ILE A 188 7.20 -0.98 -3.83
N ARG A 189 8.26 -1.73 -4.10
CA ARG A 189 8.27 -3.18 -4.00
C ARG A 189 8.32 -3.58 -2.53
N LEU A 190 7.37 -4.39 -2.09
CA LEU A 190 7.20 -4.75 -0.68
C LEU A 190 8.01 -5.99 -0.26
N GLU A 191 8.52 -6.74 -1.24
CA GLU A 191 9.17 -8.05 -1.01
C GLU A 191 10.62 -8.10 -1.55
N GLU A 192 11.19 -6.95 -1.93
CA GLU A 192 12.52 -6.86 -2.57
C GLU A 192 13.68 -7.09 -1.59
N ASP A 193 13.53 -6.65 -0.33
CA ASP A 193 14.53 -6.88 0.70
C ASP A 193 14.29 -8.23 1.40
N LEU A 194 15.21 -9.19 1.19
CA LEU A 194 15.18 -10.50 1.84
C LEU A 194 15.15 -10.42 3.37
N HIS A 195 15.66 -9.34 3.96
CA HIS A 195 15.67 -9.14 5.41
C HIS A 195 14.40 -8.46 5.93
N ASN A 196 13.62 -7.83 5.04
CA ASN A 196 12.45 -7.02 5.39
C ASN A 196 11.27 -7.28 4.44
N ARG A 197 10.98 -8.55 4.17
CA ARG A 197 9.78 -8.94 3.44
C ARG A 197 8.55 -8.46 4.19
N PHE A 198 7.69 -7.70 3.52
CA PHE A 198 6.55 -7.11 4.21
C PHE A 198 5.52 -8.17 4.57
N PHE A 199 5.26 -9.14 3.69
CA PHE A 199 4.29 -10.22 3.94
C PHE A 199 4.90 -11.61 4.09
N ASP A 200 6.20 -11.77 3.91
CA ASP A 200 6.88 -13.08 3.88
C ASP A 200 6.20 -14.02 2.88
N THR A 201 6.18 -13.63 1.59
CA THR A 201 5.50 -14.39 0.53
C THR A 201 6.36 -14.46 -0.73
N PRO A 202 6.27 -15.53 -1.55
CA PRO A 202 7.01 -15.60 -2.81
C PRO A 202 6.45 -14.69 -3.91
N VAL A 203 5.29 -14.06 -3.69
CA VAL A 203 4.65 -13.17 -4.66
C VAL A 203 5.23 -11.76 -4.51
N MET A 204 5.81 -11.22 -5.59
CA MET A 204 6.31 -9.85 -5.59
C MET A 204 5.15 -8.85 -5.67
N TYR A 205 4.83 -8.25 -4.53
CA TYR A 205 3.87 -7.15 -4.44
C TYR A 205 4.57 -5.80 -4.56
N PHE A 206 3.84 -4.84 -5.11
CA PHE A 206 4.20 -3.43 -5.05
C PHE A 206 2.99 -2.55 -4.79
N ILE A 207 3.24 -1.35 -4.28
CA ILE A 207 2.24 -0.31 -4.05
C ILE A 207 2.41 0.79 -5.09
N ILE A 208 1.29 1.28 -5.63
CA ILE A 208 1.23 2.39 -6.57
C ILE A 208 0.08 3.34 -6.22
N GLN A 209 0.30 4.64 -6.37
CA GLN A 209 -0.76 5.62 -6.18
C GLN A 209 -1.70 5.62 -7.39
N ARG A 210 -3.01 5.73 -7.18
CA ARG A 210 -3.96 5.67 -8.30
C ARG A 210 -3.76 6.74 -9.36
N LYS A 211 -3.29 7.92 -8.96
CA LYS A 211 -3.00 9.05 -9.88
C LYS A 211 -1.88 8.73 -10.89
N ASP A 212 -1.04 7.73 -10.57
CA ASP A 212 0.13 7.32 -11.36
C ASP A 212 -0.19 6.17 -12.32
N ILE A 213 -1.44 5.69 -12.29
CA ILE A 213 -1.95 4.70 -13.24
C ILE A 213 -2.34 5.43 -14.53
N MET A 214 -1.75 5.03 -15.66
CA MET A 214 -1.99 5.64 -16.97
C MET A 214 -3.17 5.03 -17.71
N GLY A 215 -3.52 3.79 -17.39
CA GLY A 215 -4.57 3.05 -18.09
C GLY A 215 -4.84 1.72 -17.43
N VAL A 216 -6.01 1.16 -17.76
CA VAL A 216 -6.49 -0.12 -17.26
C VAL A 216 -6.86 -0.98 -18.47
N LYS A 217 -6.43 -2.24 -18.46
CA LYS A 217 -6.80 -3.27 -19.41
C LYS A 217 -7.65 -4.30 -18.65
N GLY A 218 -8.95 -4.26 -18.89
CA GLY A 218 -9.91 -5.26 -18.41
C GLY A 218 -9.85 -6.57 -19.20
#